data_AF-A0A0M4D311-F1
#
_entry.id   AF-A0A0M4D311-F1
#
_cell.length_a   1.000
_cell.length_b   1.000
_cell.length_c   1.000
_cell.angle_alpha   90.00
_cell.angle_beta   90.00
_cell.angle_gamma   90.00
#
_symmetry.space_group_name_H-M   'P 1'
#
loop_
_entity.id
_entity.type
_entity.pdbx_description
1 polymer ?
#
loop_
_entity_poly.entity_id
_entity_poly.type
_entity_poly.pdbx_seq_one_letter_code
_entity_poly.pdbx_strand_id
1 'polypeptide(L)'
;MAARERIDVNFFRPSTPGMKAEARIAASVLIFWSLLSFGIPLLIFLAGLSDPSGLGESFITRARFLGFPLHYWLVAQGCTIGYILLCKLYCLLWDRRVIPARRLRP
;
A
#
# COMPACT_ATOMS: atom_id res chain seq x y z
N MET A 1 26.41 -41.94 4.45
CA MET A 1 25.18 -41.19 4.75
C MET A 1 25.43 -39.74 4.34
N ALA A 2 24.76 -39.25 3.30
CA ALA A 2 24.91 -37.86 2.87
C ALA A 2 24.51 -36.96 4.05
N ALA A 3 25.40 -36.05 4.46
CA ALA A 3 25.14 -35.10 5.51
C ALA A 3 23.93 -34.25 5.09
N ARG A 4 22.80 -34.44 5.79
CA ARG A 4 21.59 -33.66 5.54
C ARG A 4 21.89 -32.23 5.96
N GLU A 5 22.09 -31.35 4.98
CA GLU A 5 22.37 -29.94 5.21
C GLU A 5 21.24 -29.35 6.07
N ARG A 6 21.60 -28.75 7.20
CA ARG A 6 20.64 -28.25 8.18
C ARG A 6 20.12 -26.91 7.67
N ILE A 7 18.95 -26.91 7.04
CA ILE A 7 18.30 -25.69 6.54
C ILE A 7 17.79 -24.89 7.74
N ASP A 8 18.44 -23.76 8.04
CA ASP A 8 17.99 -22.83 9.06
C ASP A 8 16.78 -22.04 8.53
N VAL A 9 15.58 -22.44 8.95
CA VAL A 9 14.32 -21.78 8.59
C VAL A 9 13.95 -20.80 9.69
N ASN A 10 14.22 -19.52 9.46
CA ASN A 10 13.87 -18.47 10.40
C ASN A 10 12.65 -17.69 9.89
N PHE A 11 11.53 -17.78 10.62
CA PHE A 11 10.24 -17.22 10.18
C PHE A 11 10.25 -15.68 10.12
N PHE A 12 10.94 -15.04 11.06
CA PHE A 12 10.97 -13.58 11.19
C PHE A 12 12.21 -12.94 10.55
N ARG A 13 13.16 -13.75 10.07
CA ARG A 13 14.42 -13.25 9.49
C ARG A 13 14.72 -13.95 8.17
N PRO A 14 14.25 -13.40 7.03
CA PRO A 14 14.52 -14.01 5.72
C PRO A 14 16.03 -14.06 5.46
N SER A 15 16.54 -15.26 5.19
CA SER A 15 17.97 -15.51 5.01
C SER A 15 18.41 -15.32 3.55
N THR A 16 17.61 -15.79 2.59
CA THR A 16 17.95 -15.77 1.17
C THR A 16 17.63 -14.42 0.48
N PRO A 17 18.38 -14.04 -0.58
CA PRO A 17 18.12 -12.82 -1.34
C PRO A 17 16.69 -12.75 -1.93
N GLY A 18 16.17 -13.88 -2.43
CA GLY A 18 14.81 -13.99 -2.96
C GLY A 18 13.74 -13.72 -1.89
N MET A 19 13.84 -14.37 -0.72
CA MET A 19 12.91 -14.16 0.39
C MET A 19 12.95 -12.72 0.92
N LYS A 20 14.14 -12.10 0.97
CA LYS A 20 14.28 -10.68 1.35
C LYS A 20 13.60 -9.75 0.35
N ALA A 21 13.68 -10.06 -0.95
CA ALA A 21 12.99 -9.29 -1.98
C ALA A 21 11.46 -9.42 -1.84
N GLU A 22 10.95 -10.63 -1.63
CA GLU A 22 9.51 -10.89 -1.41
C GLU A 22 8.97 -10.11 -0.21
N ALA A 23 9.63 -10.22 0.94
CA ALA A 23 9.23 -9.50 2.16
C ALA A 23 9.23 -7.98 1.97
N ARG A 24 10.22 -7.45 1.23
CA ARG A 24 10.30 -6.02 0.92
C ARG A 24 9.15 -5.58 0.02
N ILE A 25 8.84 -6.33 -1.04
CA ILE A 25 7.72 -5.99 -1.93
C ILE A 25 6.40 -6.05 -1.17
N ALA A 26 6.17 -7.10 -0.37
CA ALA A 26 4.98 -7.21 0.47
C ALA A 26 4.85 -6.01 1.44
N ALA A 27 5.94 -5.64 2.12
CA ALA A 27 5.95 -4.46 3.00
C ALA A 27 5.64 -3.17 2.25
N SER A 28 6.23 -2.95 1.05
CA SER A 28 5.92 -1.79 0.22
C SER A 28 4.44 -1.72 -0.16
N VAL A 29 3.85 -2.84 -0.58
CA VAL A 29 2.41 -2.90 -0.94
C VAL A 29 1.53 -2.57 0.26
N LEU A 30 1.84 -3.11 1.44
CA LEU A 30 1.09 -2.81 2.67
C LEU A 30 1.18 -1.33 3.06
N ILE A 31 2.35 -0.71 2.91
CA ILE A 31 2.53 0.72 3.18
C ILE A 31 1.68 1.56 2.22
N PHE A 32 1.73 1.28 0.92
CA PHE A 32 0.91 2.01 -0.07
C PHE A 32 -0.58 1.77 0.12
N TRP A 33 -0.99 0.54 0.43
CA TRP A 33 -2.38 0.23 0.76
C TRP A 33 -2.85 1.02 1.99
N SER A 34 -2.04 1.07 3.05
CA SER A 34 -2.34 1.84 4.26
C SER A 34 -2.47 3.33 3.93
N LEU A 35 -1.53 3.88 3.16
CA LEU A 35 -1.57 5.28 2.74
C LEU A 35 -2.79 5.59 1.87
N LEU A 36 -3.22 4.69 0.99
CA LEU A 36 -4.45 4.88 0.21
C LEU A 36 -5.70 4.81 1.10
N SER A 37 -5.75 3.84 2.02
CA SER A 37 -6.93 3.59 2.86
C SER A 37 -7.12 4.67 3.93
N PHE A 38 -6.02 5.15 4.52
CA PHE A 38 -6.06 6.15 5.59
C PHE A 38 -5.73 7.56 5.10
N GLY A 39 -5.08 7.72 3.94
CA GLY A 39 -4.63 9.02 3.47
C GLY A 39 -5.77 9.98 3.16
N ILE A 40 -6.80 9.54 2.43
CA ILE A 40 -7.95 10.41 2.13
C ILE A 40 -8.72 10.77 3.42
N PRO A 41 -9.08 9.83 4.31
CA PRO A 41 -9.67 10.17 5.61
C PRO A 41 -8.80 11.12 6.45
N LEU A 42 -7.48 10.90 6.48
CA LEU A 42 -6.54 11.76 7.20
C LEU A 42 -6.50 13.18 6.62
N LEU A 43 -6.49 13.32 5.29
CA LEU A 43 -6.54 14.63 4.63
C LEU A 43 -7.83 15.37 4.93
N ILE A 44 -8.98 14.68 4.94
CA ILE A 44 -10.27 15.26 5.31
C ILE A 44 -10.26 15.71 6.77
N PHE A 45 -9.72 14.87 7.66
CA PHE A 45 -9.58 15.21 9.08
C PHE A 45 -8.70 16.45 9.28
N LEU A 46 -7.53 16.47 8.64
CA LEU A 46 -6.60 17.62 8.68
C LEU A 46 -7.22 18.89 8.09
N ALA A 47 -8.02 18.78 7.03
CA ALA A 47 -8.74 19.92 6.46
C ALA A 47 -9.87 20.42 7.38
N GLY A 48 -10.49 19.54 8.16
CA GLY A 48 -11.53 19.89 9.13
C GLY A 48 -11.00 20.56 10.40
N LEU A 49 -9.71 20.42 10.72
CA LEU A 49 -9.07 21.06 11.88
C LEU A 49 -9.05 22.60 11.81
N SER A 50 -9.18 23.18 10.61
CA SER A 50 -9.24 24.63 10.44
C SER A 50 -10.60 25.25 10.74
N ASP A 51 -11.61 24.44 11.07
CA ASP A 51 -12.97 24.90 11.31
C ASP A 51 -13.18 25.39 12.76
N PRO A 52 -13.49 26.68 12.98
CA PRO A 52 -13.74 27.22 14.31
C PRO A 52 -15.07 26.72 14.93
N SER A 53 -15.99 26.16 14.15
CA SER A 53 -17.23 25.59 14.66
C SER A 53 -17.10 24.15 15.17
N GLY A 54 -15.97 23.49 14.90
CA GLY A 54 -15.68 22.12 15.33
C GLY A 54 -16.50 21.04 14.60
N LEU A 55 -17.23 21.40 13.54
CA LEU A 55 -18.06 20.47 12.77
C LEU A 55 -17.29 19.80 11.62
N GLY A 56 -16.00 20.14 11.45
CA GLY A 56 -15.14 19.59 10.40
C GLY A 56 -15.40 20.17 9.02
N GLU A 57 -15.94 21.39 8.99
CA GLU A 57 -16.27 22.09 7.76
C GLU A 57 -15.01 22.57 7.02
N SER A 58 -14.82 22.12 5.79
CA SER A 58 -13.65 22.41 4.96
C SER A 58 -14.04 22.51 3.49
N PHE A 59 -13.14 23.05 2.66
CA PHE A 59 -13.39 23.11 1.21
C PHE A 59 -13.70 21.72 0.61
N ILE A 60 -13.03 20.67 1.10
CA ILE A 60 -13.19 19.29 0.62
C ILE A 60 -14.57 18.73 1.00
N THR A 61 -15.11 19.09 2.17
CA THR A 61 -16.41 18.62 2.63
C THR A 61 -17.58 19.39 2.02
N ARG A 62 -17.41 20.69 1.70
CA ARG A 62 -18.43 21.51 1.00
C ARG A 62 -18.49 21.27 -0.50
N ALA A 63 -17.34 21.02 -1.14
CA ALA A 63 -17.29 20.87 -2.57
C ALA A 63 -18.17 19.69 -3.02
N ARG A 64 -18.88 19.88 -4.13
CA ARG A 64 -19.71 18.85 -4.76
C ARG A 64 -19.22 18.59 -6.17
N PHE A 65 -19.17 17.32 -6.54
CA PHE A 65 -18.81 16.87 -7.88
C PHE A 65 -19.98 16.07 -8.45
N LEU A 66 -20.50 16.49 -9.61
CA LEU A 66 -21.67 15.88 -10.26
C LEU A 66 -22.90 15.76 -9.33
N GLY A 67 -23.09 16.75 -8.43
CA GLY A 67 -24.20 16.77 -7.46
C GLY A 67 -23.95 16.02 -6.15
N PHE A 68 -22.88 15.22 -6.08
CA PHE A 68 -22.53 14.41 -4.92
C PHE A 68 -21.40 15.06 -4.09
N PRO A 69 -21.32 14.86 -2.75
CA PRO A 69 -20.24 15.43 -1.95
C PRO A 69 -18.87 14.91 -2.38
N LEU A 70 -17.93 15.82 -2.61
CA LEU A 70 -16.63 15.53 -3.21
C LEU A 70 -15.82 14.53 -2.38
N HIS A 71 -15.82 14.67 -1.05
CA HIS A 71 -15.08 13.78 -0.16
C HIS A 71 -15.47 12.30 -0.32
N TYR A 72 -16.77 11.99 -0.41
CA TYR A 72 -17.22 10.63 -0.66
C TYR A 72 -16.83 10.14 -2.06
N TRP A 73 -16.91 11.01 -3.07
CA TRP A 73 -16.49 10.66 -4.43
C TRP A 73 -14.99 10.33 -4.51
N LEU A 74 -14.16 11.16 -3.85
CA LEU A 74 -12.71 10.97 -3.77
C LEU A 74 -12.35 9.66 -3.07
N VAL A 75 -13.02 9.34 -1.95
CA VAL A 75 -12.80 8.05 -1.28
C VAL A 75 -13.22 6.89 -2.18
N ALA A 76 -14.41 6.95 -2.77
CA ALA A 76 -14.92 5.85 -3.59
C ALA A 76 -14.05 5.61 -4.84
N GLN A 77 -13.88 6.62 -5.69
CA GLN A 77 -13.15 6.47 -6.95
C GLN A 77 -11.64 6.45 -6.72
N GLY A 78 -11.12 7.31 -5.84
CA GLY A 78 -9.69 7.40 -5.55
C GLY A 78 -9.13 6.12 -4.93
N CYS A 79 -9.83 5.51 -3.97
CA CYS A 79 -9.40 4.23 -3.41
C CYS A 79 -9.50 3.10 -4.45
N THR A 80 -10.61 3.01 -5.21
CA THR A 80 -10.78 1.97 -6.23
C THR A 80 -9.68 2.05 -7.31
N ILE A 81 -9.47 3.23 -7.90
CA ILE A 81 -8.42 3.44 -8.90
C ILE A 81 -7.04 3.19 -8.28
N GLY A 82 -6.81 3.69 -7.06
CA GLY A 82 -5.56 3.50 -6.32
C GLY A 82 -5.23 2.03 -6.09
N TYR A 83 -6.20 1.20 -5.70
CA TYR A 83 -6.00 -0.24 -5.50
C TYR A 83 -5.71 -0.97 -6.81
N ILE A 84 -6.36 -0.61 -7.92
CA ILE A 84 -6.03 -1.18 -9.25
C ILE A 84 -4.58 -0.84 -9.63
N LEU A 85 -4.17 0.41 -9.42
CA LEU A 85 -2.78 0.84 -9.65
C LEU A 85 -1.81 0.13 -8.71
N LEU A 86 -2.19 -0.14 -7.47
CA LEU A 86 -1.39 -0.89 -6.51
C LEU A 86 -1.21 -2.35 -6.96
N CYS A 87 -2.25 -2.99 -7.48
CA CYS A 87 -2.15 -4.33 -8.07
C CYS A 87 -1.17 -4.33 -9.25
N LYS A 88 -1.26 -3.33 -10.14
CA LYS A 88 -0.32 -3.18 -11.25
C LYS A 88 1.11 -2.96 -10.76
N LEU A 89 1.30 -2.10 -9.76
CA LEU A 89 2.60 -1.84 -9.13
C LEU A 89 3.18 -3.11 -8.52
N TYR A 90 2.35 -3.91 -7.83
CA TYR A 90 2.75 -5.19 -7.28
C TYR A 90 3.31 -6.12 -8.36
N CYS A 91 2.57 -6.34 -9.45
CA CYS A 91 3.05 -7.19 -10.56
C CYS A 91 4.38 -6.67 -11.14
N LEU A 92 4.49 -5.35 -11.37
CA LEU A 92 5.70 -4.74 -11.90
C LEU A 92 6.91 -4.90 -10.96
N LEU A 93 6.70 -4.72 -9.65
CA LEU A 93 7.76 -4.88 -8.65
C LEU A 93 8.15 -6.34 -8.50
N TRP A 94 7.17 -7.25 -8.53
CA TRP A 94 7.39 -8.69 -8.48
C TRP A 94 8.27 -9.14 -9.64
N ASP A 95 7.89 -8.78 -10.87
CA ASP A 95 8.63 -9.18 -12.07
C ASP A 95 10.05 -8.60 -12.10
N ARG A 96 10.23 -7.36 -11.62
CA ARG A 96 11.54 -6.68 -11.66
C ARG A 96 12.47 -7.05 -10.52
N ARG A 97 11.95 -7.43 -9.35
CA ARG A 97 12.77 -7.57 -8.13
C ARG A 97 12.76 -8.98 -7.55
N VAL A 98 11.66 -9.71 -7.68
CA VAL A 98 11.52 -11.06 -7.10
C VAL A 98 11.96 -12.13 -8.09
N ILE A 99 11.48 -12.07 -9.34
CA ILE A 99 11.83 -13.07 -10.36
C ILE A 99 13.35 -13.16 -10.59
N PRO A 100 14.09 -12.05 -10.77
CA PRO A 100 15.55 -12.11 -10.95
C PRO A 100 16.27 -12.65 -9.71
N ALA A 101 15.82 -12.25 -8.51
CA ALA A 101 16.41 -12.69 -7.25
C ALA A 101 16.19 -14.20 -6.98
N ARG A 102 15.10 -14.78 -7.50
CA ARG A 102 14.86 -16.23 -7.47
C ARG A 102 15.68 -17.00 -8.49
N ARG A 103 15.92 -16.42 -9.68
CA ARG A 103 16.70 -17.06 -10.76
C ARG A 103 18.19 -17.19 -10.42
N LEU A 104 18.71 -16.38 -9.51
CA LEU A 104 20.11 -16.44 -9.04
C LEU A 104 20.38 -17.58 -8.04
N ARG A 105 19.42 -18.48 -7.83
CA ARG A 105 19.58 -19.68 -6.99
C ARG A 105 19.96 -20.87 -7.90
N PRO A 106 21.16 -21.46 -7.78
CA PRO A 106 21.42 -22.80 -8.30
C PRO A 106 20.60 -23.86 -7.54
#